data_AF-A0AAC8ZML0-F1
#
_entry.id   AF-A0AAC8ZML0-F1
#
_cell.length_a   1.000
_cell.length_b   1.000
_cell.length_c   1.000
_cell.angle_alpha   90.00
_cell.angle_beta   90.00
_cell.angle_gamma   90.00
#
_symmetry.space_group_name_H-M   'P 1'
#
loop_
_entity.id
_entity.type
_entity.pdbx_description
1 polymer ?
#
loop_
_entity_poly.entity_id
_entity_poly.type
_entity_poly.pdbx_seq_one_letter_code
_entity_poly.pdbx_strand_id
1 'polypeptide(L)'
;MLCKLIVIIVTIFVFSFAYTEEDWQNLYATGYWLQRDNVTKTNVAVIHAYYNQYGNLNAKVYVPLSNVDDDIIHEPIIYCEKCGKGDAYGNIYDYSSGKDKYQGLEFVWNAKKTDSGDPAKGKGPLYTDGAVLNPHDGKYYHIKARTIENGKKIYVRAYWGFLGKSEYWQRLSADQAEKIKKLCGLTADNVYTYEGKNGKVNDKKLFKECATRNFVRDPL
;
A
#
# COMPACT_ATOMS: atom_id res chain seq x y z
N MET A 1 -59.50 -0.12 -48.10
CA MET A 1 -58.78 0.88 -47.28
C MET A 1 -58.50 0.27 -45.91
N LEU A 2 -57.29 0.52 -45.39
CA LEU A 2 -56.82 0.35 -44.00
C LEU A 2 -56.81 -1.09 -43.44
N CYS A 3 -55.79 -1.55 -42.72
CA CYS A 3 -54.52 -0.97 -42.32
C CYS A 3 -53.61 -2.15 -41.94
N LYS A 4 -52.44 -2.28 -42.58
CA LYS A 4 -51.43 -3.28 -42.17
C LYS A 4 -50.83 -2.82 -40.85
N LEU A 5 -51.10 -3.54 -39.76
CA LEU A 5 -50.49 -3.30 -38.46
C LEU A 5 -49.05 -3.86 -38.51
N ILE A 6 -48.08 -2.97 -38.69
CA ILE A 6 -46.66 -3.32 -38.56
C ILE A 6 -46.35 -3.36 -37.07
N VAL A 7 -46.17 -4.56 -36.52
CA VAL A 7 -45.67 -4.76 -35.16
C VAL A 7 -44.16 -4.53 -35.19
N ILE A 8 -43.72 -3.37 -34.72
CA ILE A 8 -42.29 -3.08 -34.51
C ILE A 8 -41.90 -3.73 -33.18
N ILE A 9 -41.22 -4.87 -33.25
CA ILE A 9 -40.55 -5.47 -32.09
C ILE A 9 -39.29 -4.63 -31.82
N VAL A 10 -39.37 -3.69 -30.87
CA VAL A 10 -38.21 -2.98 -30.35
C VAL A 10 -37.51 -3.93 -29.36
N THR A 11 -36.51 -4.67 -29.83
CA THR A 11 -35.57 -5.36 -28.95
C THR A 11 -34.71 -4.34 -28.20
N ILE A 12 -35.12 -4.02 -26.98
CA ILE A 12 -34.29 -3.27 -26.03
C ILE A 12 -33.15 -4.20 -25.60
N PHE A 13 -31.99 -4.10 -26.23
CA PHE A 13 -30.76 -4.68 -25.73
C PHE A 13 -30.35 -3.93 -24.47
N VAL A 14 -30.79 -4.41 -23.31
CA VAL A 14 -30.21 -4.00 -22.03
C VAL A 14 -28.82 -4.63 -21.96
N PHE A 15 -27.80 -3.89 -22.40
CA PHE A 15 -26.41 -4.22 -22.14
C PHE A 15 -26.19 -4.12 -20.63
N SER A 16 -26.43 -5.22 -19.93
CA SER A 16 -25.96 -5.40 -18.58
C SER A 16 -24.45 -5.54 -18.68
N PHE A 17 -23.70 -4.47 -18.41
CA PHE A 17 -22.26 -4.54 -18.23
C PHE A 17 -22.00 -5.39 -16.98
N ALA A 18 -21.93 -6.70 -17.16
CA ALA A 18 -21.44 -7.59 -16.13
C ALA A 18 -19.96 -7.31 -15.95
N TYR A 19 -19.58 -6.69 -14.83
CA TYR A 19 -18.18 -6.55 -14.44
C TYR A 19 -17.55 -7.94 -14.38
N THR A 20 -16.40 -8.09 -15.00
CA THR A 20 -15.68 -9.36 -14.98
C THR A 20 -15.12 -9.61 -13.58
N GLU A 21 -14.89 -10.87 -13.21
CA GLU A 21 -14.14 -11.21 -11.99
C GLU A 21 -12.78 -10.47 -11.95
N GLU A 22 -12.14 -10.28 -13.10
CA GLU A 22 -10.88 -9.55 -13.23
C GLU A 22 -11.01 -8.06 -12.85
N ASP A 23 -12.12 -7.42 -13.18
CA ASP A 23 -12.40 -6.04 -12.77
C ASP A 23 -12.50 -5.92 -11.25
N TRP A 24 -13.11 -6.93 -10.60
CA TRP A 24 -13.19 -6.98 -9.15
C TRP A 24 -11.85 -7.27 -8.48
N GLN A 25 -11.03 -8.15 -9.07
CA GLN A 25 -9.72 -8.48 -8.53
C GLN A 25 -8.80 -7.25 -8.43
N ASN A 26 -8.81 -6.40 -9.46
CA ASN A 26 -8.04 -5.16 -9.47
C ASN A 26 -8.50 -4.14 -8.41
N LEU A 27 -9.75 -4.22 -7.98
CA LEU A 27 -10.34 -3.34 -6.98
C LEU A 27 -10.05 -3.79 -5.54
N TYR A 28 -9.56 -5.00 -5.28
CA TYR A 28 -9.18 -5.37 -3.91
C TYR A 28 -7.92 -4.65 -3.43
N ALA A 29 -7.88 -4.32 -2.14
CA ALA A 29 -6.75 -3.62 -1.53
C ALA A 29 -5.50 -4.50 -1.40
N THR A 30 -5.63 -5.82 -1.59
CA THR A 30 -4.51 -6.76 -1.54
C THR A 30 -3.53 -6.54 -2.70
N GLY A 31 -2.28 -6.92 -2.48
CA GLY A 31 -1.18 -6.76 -3.43
C GLY A 31 -0.14 -5.75 -2.97
N TYR A 32 0.62 -5.22 -3.94
CA TYR A 32 1.78 -4.38 -3.68
C TYR A 32 1.51 -2.92 -4.03
N TRP A 33 1.98 -2.01 -3.18
CA TRP A 33 1.73 -0.58 -3.27
C TRP A 33 3.01 0.21 -3.05
N LEU A 34 3.33 1.11 -3.98
CA LEU A 34 4.40 2.09 -3.84
C LEU A 34 3.88 3.31 -3.07
N GLN A 35 4.38 3.50 -1.86
CA GLN A 35 4.20 4.72 -1.08
C GLN A 35 5.25 5.75 -1.52
N ARG A 36 4.77 6.97 -1.79
CA ARG A 36 5.63 8.11 -2.14
C ARG A 36 5.29 9.29 -1.26
N ASP A 37 6.31 10.06 -0.89
CA ASP A 37 6.09 11.33 -0.26
C ASP A 37 5.37 12.29 -1.23
N ASN A 38 4.37 12.99 -0.72
CA ASN A 38 3.49 13.81 -1.56
C ASN A 38 4.15 15.12 -1.98
N VAL A 39 5.18 15.59 -1.27
CA VAL A 39 5.87 16.85 -1.54
C VAL A 39 7.04 16.59 -2.48
N THR A 40 8.02 15.82 -2.02
CA THR A 40 9.28 15.53 -2.71
C THR A 40 9.13 14.50 -3.83
N LYS A 41 8.01 13.74 -3.86
CA LYS A 41 7.77 12.62 -4.78
C LYS A 41 8.75 11.45 -4.59
N THR A 42 9.49 11.42 -3.49
CA THR A 42 10.43 10.37 -3.13
C THR A 42 9.69 9.07 -2.81
N ASN A 43 10.25 7.93 -3.20
CA ASN A 43 9.74 6.62 -2.86
C ASN A 43 10.08 6.28 -1.41
N VAL A 44 9.06 6.07 -0.57
CA VAL A 44 9.23 5.78 0.86
C VAL A 44 9.34 4.27 1.09
N ALA A 45 8.38 3.51 0.56
CA ALA A 45 8.35 2.07 0.71
C ALA A 45 7.49 1.38 -0.36
N VAL A 46 7.77 0.11 -0.59
CA VAL A 46 6.80 -0.85 -1.14
C VAL A 46 6.09 -1.52 0.02
N ILE A 47 4.77 -1.47 0.02
CA ILE A 47 3.89 -2.08 1.00
C ILE A 47 3.24 -3.33 0.40
N HIS A 48 3.19 -4.42 1.15
CA HIS A 48 2.42 -5.60 0.79
C HIS A 48 1.19 -5.71 1.68
N ALA A 49 0.00 -5.58 1.09
CA ALA A 49 -1.28 -5.73 1.75
C ALA A 49 -1.91 -7.10 1.44
N TYR A 50 -2.46 -7.75 2.44
CA TYR A 50 -3.00 -9.11 2.35
C TYR A 50 -4.17 -9.31 3.32
N TYR A 51 -4.98 -10.34 3.07
CA TYR A 51 -5.95 -10.78 4.07
C TYR A 51 -5.28 -11.71 5.08
N ASN A 52 -5.53 -11.47 6.36
CA ASN A 52 -5.18 -12.42 7.39
C ASN A 52 -6.17 -13.61 7.42
N GLN A 53 -5.94 -14.56 8.34
CA GLN A 53 -6.78 -15.76 8.48
C GLN A 53 -8.27 -15.48 8.78
N TYR A 54 -8.61 -14.26 9.21
CA TYR A 54 -9.97 -13.83 9.50
C TYR A 54 -10.60 -13.02 8.36
N GLY A 55 -9.91 -12.88 7.22
CA GLY A 55 -10.38 -12.09 6.08
C GLY A 55 -10.24 -10.57 6.26
N ASN A 56 -9.57 -10.10 7.32
CA ASN A 56 -9.30 -8.68 7.52
C ASN A 56 -8.02 -8.27 6.79
N LEU A 57 -7.98 -7.02 6.32
CA LEU A 57 -6.83 -6.46 5.63
C LEU A 57 -5.72 -6.12 6.63
N ASN A 58 -4.55 -6.73 6.43
CA ASN A 58 -3.29 -6.40 7.08
C ASN A 58 -2.30 -5.87 6.03
N ALA A 59 -1.23 -5.24 6.49
CA ALA A 59 -0.13 -4.87 5.61
C ALA A 59 1.22 -4.85 6.34
N LYS A 60 2.27 -5.13 5.56
CA LYS A 60 3.66 -5.06 6.01
C LYS A 60 4.52 -4.24 5.07
N VAL A 61 5.60 -3.66 5.60
CA VAL A 61 6.61 -3.00 4.76
C VAL A 61 7.39 -4.08 4.03
N TYR A 62 7.20 -4.15 2.70
CA TYR A 62 7.79 -5.19 1.87
C TYR A 62 9.21 -4.82 1.43
N VAL A 63 9.45 -3.55 1.10
CA VAL A 63 10.78 -2.97 0.84
C VAL A 63 10.78 -1.52 1.31
N PRO A 64 11.59 -1.12 2.30
CA PRO A 64 11.78 0.29 2.60
C PRO A 64 12.76 0.90 1.57
N LEU A 65 12.48 2.12 1.11
CA LEU A 65 13.19 2.75 -0.01
C LEU A 65 13.92 4.04 0.39
N SER A 66 13.31 4.85 1.24
CA SER A 66 13.95 6.03 1.85
C SER A 66 13.10 6.61 2.98
N ASN A 67 13.71 7.51 3.76
CA ASN A 67 13.02 8.39 4.68
C ASN A 67 13.04 9.84 4.14
N VAL A 68 12.01 10.62 4.48
CA VAL A 68 11.93 12.04 4.14
C VAL A 68 11.65 12.82 5.41
N ASP A 69 12.64 13.57 5.89
CA ASP A 69 12.56 14.41 7.09
C ASP A 69 12.89 15.84 6.68
N ASP A 70 11.96 16.78 6.92
CA ASP A 70 12.11 18.21 6.55
C ASP A 70 12.55 18.41 5.08
N ASP A 71 11.91 17.67 4.15
CA ASP A 71 12.23 17.61 2.70
C ASP A 71 13.62 17.05 2.35
N ILE A 72 14.36 16.52 3.33
CA ILE A 72 15.66 15.88 3.13
C ILE A 72 15.47 14.36 3.02
N ILE A 73 16.09 13.77 2.00
CA ILE A 73 16.00 12.34 1.70
C ILE A 73 17.15 11.61 2.40
N HIS A 74 16.81 10.64 3.24
CA HIS A 74 17.74 9.80 3.99
C HIS A 74 17.54 8.31 3.67
N GLU A 75 18.51 7.51 4.08
CA GLU A 75 18.37 6.06 4.06
C GLU A 75 17.16 5.62 4.93
N PRO A 76 16.52 4.50 4.60
CA PRO A 76 15.48 3.95 5.43
C PRO A 76 16.05 3.34 6.72
N ILE A 77 15.27 3.35 7.79
CA ILE A 77 15.66 2.65 9.03
C ILE A 77 15.77 1.15 8.78
N ILE A 78 16.71 0.47 9.44
CA ILE A 78 16.85 -0.99 9.36
C ILE A 78 15.93 -1.68 10.37
N TYR A 79 15.85 -1.13 11.58
CA TYR A 79 15.09 -1.69 12.69
C TYR A 79 14.08 -0.68 13.21
N CYS A 80 12.95 -1.17 13.72
CA CYS A 80 12.03 -0.31 14.45
C CYS A 80 12.44 -0.18 15.92
N GLU A 81 13.36 0.75 16.18
CA GLU A 81 13.92 0.96 17.53
C GLU A 81 12.90 1.54 18.52
N LYS A 82 11.88 2.25 18.01
CA LYS A 82 10.90 2.99 18.82
C LYS A 82 9.52 2.35 18.88
N CYS A 83 9.32 1.18 18.26
CA CYS A 83 7.98 0.59 18.15
C CYS A 83 7.39 0.13 19.50
N GLY A 84 8.21 -0.39 20.42
CA GLY A 84 7.73 -0.82 21.73
C GLY A 84 6.71 -1.95 21.66
N LYS A 85 5.84 -2.06 22.68
CA LYS A 85 4.76 -3.04 22.74
C LYS A 85 3.47 -2.39 23.20
N GLY A 86 2.32 -2.94 22.83
CA GLY A 86 1.04 -2.38 23.22
C GLY A 86 -0.16 -3.11 22.65
N ASP A 87 -1.31 -2.46 22.82
CA ASP A 87 -2.59 -2.87 22.26
C ASP A 87 -3.13 -1.72 21.40
N ALA A 88 -3.08 -1.89 20.08
CA ALA A 88 -3.61 -0.93 19.13
C ALA A 88 -5.06 -1.28 18.77
N TYR A 89 -6.03 -0.85 19.58
CA TYR A 89 -7.47 -1.07 19.37
C TYR A 89 -7.87 -2.56 19.28
N GLY A 90 -7.33 -3.40 20.16
CA GLY A 90 -7.51 -4.86 20.18
C GLY A 90 -6.43 -5.62 19.42
N ASN A 91 -5.43 -4.94 18.87
CA ASN A 91 -4.31 -5.54 18.15
C ASN A 91 -3.06 -5.52 19.03
N ILE A 92 -2.82 -6.64 19.73
CA ILE A 92 -1.64 -6.80 20.59
C ILE A 92 -0.40 -6.96 19.71
N TYR A 93 0.63 -6.15 19.97
CA TYR A 93 1.92 -6.22 19.30
C TYR A 93 3.08 -6.08 20.30
N ASP A 94 4.22 -6.70 19.98
CA ASP A 94 5.45 -6.55 20.74
C ASP A 94 6.66 -6.46 19.80
N TYR A 95 7.16 -5.24 19.65
CA TYR A 95 8.40 -4.87 18.98
C TYR A 95 9.36 -4.19 19.98
N SER A 96 9.22 -4.50 21.28
CA SER A 96 10.01 -3.87 22.35
C SER A 96 11.48 -4.27 22.33
N SER A 97 11.85 -5.27 21.51
CA SER A 97 13.22 -5.67 21.28
C SER A 97 14.08 -4.59 20.62
N GLY A 98 13.45 -3.70 19.84
CA GLY A 98 14.14 -2.73 18.99
C GLY A 98 14.96 -3.36 17.85
N LYS A 99 14.83 -4.67 17.62
CA LYS A 99 15.58 -5.46 16.62
C LYS A 99 14.69 -5.99 15.50
N ASP A 100 13.40 -5.68 15.56
CA ASP A 100 12.44 -6.02 14.51
C ASP A 100 12.77 -5.22 13.25
N LYS A 101 13.09 -5.95 12.17
CA LYS A 101 13.50 -5.33 10.91
C LYS A 101 12.33 -4.57 10.32
N TYR A 102 12.61 -3.37 9.81
CA TYR A 102 11.62 -2.57 9.13
C TYR A 102 11.12 -3.26 7.86
N GLN A 103 12.03 -3.86 7.08
CA GLN A 103 11.63 -4.77 6.00
C GLN A 103 11.01 -6.05 6.59
N GLY A 104 9.73 -6.25 6.34
CA GLY A 104 8.92 -7.36 6.83
C GLY A 104 8.02 -7.00 8.00
N LEU A 105 8.19 -5.82 8.61
CA LEU A 105 7.39 -5.37 9.73
C LEU A 105 5.91 -5.25 9.32
N GLU A 106 5.04 -6.00 9.99
CA GLU A 106 3.60 -5.78 9.92
C GLU A 106 3.27 -4.50 10.69
N PHE A 107 2.59 -3.56 10.05
CA PHE A 107 2.29 -2.25 10.63
C PHE A 107 0.85 -1.83 10.42
N VAL A 108 0.05 -2.61 9.68
CA VAL A 108 -1.41 -2.43 9.58
C VAL A 108 -2.07 -3.73 10.01
N TRP A 109 -3.04 -3.63 10.91
CA TRP A 109 -3.73 -4.77 11.49
C TRP A 109 -5.25 -4.65 11.41
N ASN A 110 -5.89 -5.75 11.02
CA ASN A 110 -7.31 -6.02 11.18
C ASN A 110 -8.25 -4.95 10.61
N ALA A 111 -7.92 -4.33 9.48
CA ALA A 111 -8.84 -3.43 8.81
C ALA A 111 -9.98 -4.24 8.14
N LYS A 112 -11.20 -4.08 8.64
CA LYS A 112 -12.39 -4.83 8.24
C LYS A 112 -13.03 -4.24 7.00
N LYS A 113 -13.44 -5.09 6.08
CA LYS A 113 -14.26 -4.70 4.92
C LYS A 113 -15.65 -4.25 5.41
N THR A 114 -16.03 -3.01 5.14
CA THR A 114 -17.32 -2.44 5.59
C THR A 114 -18.34 -2.25 4.48
N ASP A 115 -17.91 -2.33 3.21
CA ASP A 115 -18.81 -2.32 2.05
C ASP A 115 -18.21 -3.09 0.87
N SER A 116 -18.98 -3.20 -0.21
CA SER A 116 -18.56 -3.89 -1.42
C SER A 116 -17.81 -2.99 -2.42
N GLY A 117 -17.70 -1.68 -2.20
CA GLY A 117 -17.18 -0.73 -3.18
C GLY A 117 -18.21 -0.23 -4.20
N ASP A 118 -17.72 0.43 -5.24
CA ASP A 118 -18.50 0.99 -6.35
C ASP A 118 -17.67 0.88 -7.65
N PRO A 119 -17.67 -0.29 -8.32
CA PRO A 119 -16.88 -0.54 -9.53
C PRO A 119 -17.21 0.43 -10.66
N ALA A 120 -18.47 0.87 -10.77
CA ALA A 120 -18.89 1.87 -11.75
C ALA A 120 -18.19 3.22 -11.56
N LYS A 121 -17.73 3.52 -10.33
CA LYS A 121 -16.90 4.68 -10.02
C LYS A 121 -15.42 4.33 -9.81
N GLY A 122 -15.01 3.11 -10.17
CA GLY A 122 -13.65 2.63 -10.01
C GLY A 122 -13.16 2.56 -8.57
N LYS A 123 -14.09 2.31 -7.62
CA LYS A 123 -13.80 2.20 -6.19
C LYS A 123 -13.94 0.76 -5.72
N GLY A 124 -12.94 0.25 -5.03
CA GLY A 124 -13.07 -1.03 -4.36
C GLY A 124 -13.72 -0.93 -2.98
N PRO A 125 -13.77 -2.05 -2.25
CA PRO A 125 -14.27 -2.10 -0.89
C PRO A 125 -13.62 -1.07 0.03
N LEU A 126 -14.41 -0.55 0.97
CA LEU A 126 -13.90 0.23 2.07
C LEU A 126 -13.41 -0.67 3.21
N TYR A 127 -12.24 -0.37 3.76
CA TYR A 127 -11.69 -1.01 4.95
C TYR A 127 -11.55 -0.01 6.09
N THR A 128 -12.08 -0.32 7.28
CA THR A 128 -12.00 0.50 8.50
C THR A 128 -11.72 -0.36 9.73
N ASP A 129 -11.79 0.23 10.93
CA ASP A 129 -11.72 -0.47 12.24
C ASP A 129 -10.42 -1.21 12.52
N GLY A 130 -9.41 -1.02 11.68
CA GLY A 130 -8.06 -1.52 11.91
C GLY A 130 -7.19 -0.49 12.61
N ALA A 131 -5.95 -0.91 12.86
CA ALA A 131 -4.89 -0.07 13.40
C ALA A 131 -3.73 0.05 12.41
N VAL A 132 -3.01 1.16 12.47
CA VAL A 132 -1.74 1.36 11.79
C VAL A 132 -0.70 1.89 12.77
N LEU A 133 0.48 1.30 12.79
CA LEU A 133 1.65 1.73 13.54
C LEU A 133 2.53 2.63 12.67
N ASN A 134 3.04 3.71 13.25
CA ASN A 134 4.09 4.52 12.68
C ASN A 134 5.46 4.04 13.21
N PRO A 135 6.30 3.39 12.37
CA PRO A 135 7.56 2.81 12.81
C PRO A 135 8.62 3.85 13.22
N HIS A 136 8.42 5.13 12.89
CA HIS A 136 9.34 6.20 13.26
C HIS A 136 9.20 6.66 14.72
N ASP A 137 8.02 6.52 15.32
CA ASP A 137 7.74 6.98 16.69
C ASP A 137 7.03 5.95 17.57
N GLY A 138 6.65 4.80 17.03
CA GLY A 138 5.95 3.72 17.73
C GLY A 138 4.49 4.02 18.06
N LYS A 139 3.94 5.15 17.61
CA LYS A 139 2.54 5.50 17.83
C LYS A 139 1.64 4.76 16.85
N TYR A 140 0.42 4.47 17.28
CA TYR A 140 -0.58 3.85 16.43
C TYR A 140 -1.83 4.72 16.26
N TYR A 141 -2.53 4.52 15.16
CA TYR A 141 -3.68 5.29 14.72
C TYR A 141 -4.74 4.36 14.15
N HIS A 142 -5.99 4.81 14.06
CA HIS A 142 -6.97 4.09 13.28
C HIS A 142 -6.62 4.18 11.80
N ILE A 143 -6.98 3.14 11.04
CA ILE A 143 -6.76 3.09 9.60
C ILE A 143 -8.08 3.07 8.83
N LYS A 144 -8.09 3.77 7.70
CA LYS A 144 -9.12 3.66 6.68
C LYS A 144 -8.44 3.50 5.32
N ALA A 145 -8.85 2.53 4.53
CA ALA A 145 -8.28 2.30 3.21
C ALA A 145 -9.34 1.97 2.17
N ARG A 146 -9.12 2.41 0.92
CA ARG A 146 -9.97 2.06 -0.22
C ARG A 146 -9.20 2.25 -1.53
N THR A 147 -9.29 1.28 -2.43
CA THR A 147 -8.78 1.44 -3.78
C THR A 147 -9.64 2.40 -4.60
N ILE A 148 -8.99 3.18 -5.45
CA ILE A 148 -9.61 4.16 -6.33
C ILE A 148 -8.96 4.08 -7.71
N GLU A 149 -9.50 4.82 -8.68
CA GLU A 149 -8.96 4.86 -10.06
C GLU A 149 -8.84 3.45 -10.68
N ASN A 150 -9.88 2.63 -10.51
CA ASN A 150 -9.92 1.24 -10.99
C ASN A 150 -8.75 0.40 -10.44
N GLY A 151 -8.43 0.59 -9.15
CA GLY A 151 -7.36 -0.15 -8.49
C GLY A 151 -5.96 0.41 -8.71
N LYS A 152 -5.77 1.43 -9.55
CA LYS A 152 -4.43 1.99 -9.81
C LYS A 152 -3.82 2.69 -8.59
N LYS A 153 -4.67 3.15 -7.67
CA LYS A 153 -4.26 3.75 -6.40
C LYS A 153 -5.05 3.19 -5.23
N ILE A 154 -4.47 3.30 -4.06
CA ILE A 154 -5.16 3.12 -2.78
C ILE A 154 -5.08 4.41 -1.99
N TYR A 155 -6.24 4.90 -1.57
CA TYR A 155 -6.36 5.92 -0.54
C TYR A 155 -6.17 5.26 0.81
N VAL A 156 -5.30 5.84 1.65
CA VAL A 156 -5.02 5.37 3.01
C VAL A 156 -5.09 6.57 3.95
N ARG A 157 -5.75 6.42 5.10
CA ARG A 157 -5.80 7.45 6.14
C ARG A 157 -5.49 6.86 7.50
N ALA A 158 -4.46 7.39 8.14
CA ALA A 158 -4.16 7.20 9.55
C ALA A 158 -4.79 8.35 10.35
N TYR A 159 -5.56 8.07 11.40
CA TYR A 159 -6.29 9.11 12.12
C TYR A 159 -6.51 8.81 13.61
N TRP A 160 -6.71 9.88 14.38
CA TRP A 160 -7.19 9.87 15.75
C TRP A 160 -8.26 10.96 15.92
N GLY A 161 -9.51 10.55 16.13
CA GLY A 161 -10.65 11.47 16.09
C GLY A 161 -10.78 12.15 14.73
N PHE A 162 -10.86 13.49 14.72
CA PHE A 162 -10.97 14.29 13.50
C PHE A 162 -9.61 14.59 12.83
N LEU A 163 -8.49 14.41 13.55
CA LEU A 163 -7.14 14.64 13.05
C LEU A 163 -6.61 13.40 12.33
N GLY A 164 -5.85 13.59 11.27
CA GLY A 164 -5.23 12.47 10.57
C GLY A 164 -4.55 12.86 9.27
N LYS A 165 -3.66 11.98 8.79
CA LYS A 165 -2.93 12.11 7.54
C LYS A 165 -3.54 11.18 6.50
N SER A 166 -3.72 11.69 5.29
CA SER A 166 -4.17 10.89 4.14
C SER A 166 -3.03 10.76 3.13
N GLU A 167 -2.92 9.59 2.53
CA GLU A 167 -1.93 9.27 1.50
C GLU A 167 -2.58 8.51 0.35
N TYR A 168 -1.88 8.51 -0.79
CA TYR A 168 -2.27 7.77 -1.98
C TYR A 168 -1.08 6.95 -2.45
N TRP A 169 -1.20 5.64 -2.42
CA TRP A 169 -0.14 4.74 -2.88
C TRP A 169 -0.50 4.20 -4.26
N GLN A 170 0.52 3.90 -5.06
CA GLN A 170 0.35 3.49 -6.45
C GLN A 170 0.53 1.97 -6.56
N ARG A 171 -0.30 1.29 -7.35
CA ARG A 171 -0.22 -0.17 -7.48
C ARG A 171 1.07 -0.61 -8.19
N LEU A 172 1.66 -1.70 -7.71
CA LEU A 172 2.74 -2.45 -8.35
C LEU A 172 2.29 -3.89 -8.63
N SER A 173 2.85 -4.50 -9.69
CA SER A 173 2.75 -5.95 -9.86
C SER A 173 3.65 -6.67 -8.86
N ALA A 174 3.35 -7.95 -8.58
CA ALA A 174 4.18 -8.77 -7.71
C ALA A 174 5.62 -8.91 -8.26
N ASP A 175 5.76 -9.16 -9.56
CA ASP A 175 7.06 -9.25 -10.23
C ASP A 175 7.88 -7.97 -10.08
N GLN A 176 7.24 -6.81 -10.21
CA GLN A 176 7.91 -5.52 -10.03
C GLN A 176 8.34 -5.31 -8.58
N ALA A 177 7.49 -5.66 -7.61
CA ALA A 177 7.84 -5.59 -6.20
C ALA A 177 9.06 -6.47 -5.88
N GLU A 178 9.10 -7.71 -6.39
CA GLU A 178 10.25 -8.63 -6.23
C GLU A 178 11.54 -8.07 -6.86
N LYS A 179 11.45 -7.47 -8.06
CA LYS A 179 12.60 -6.80 -8.69
C LYS A 179 13.10 -5.63 -7.84
N ILE A 180 12.19 -4.79 -7.32
CA ILE A 180 12.55 -3.68 -6.42
C ILE A 180 13.21 -4.21 -5.15
N LYS A 181 12.69 -5.29 -4.55
CA LYS A 181 13.28 -5.90 -3.35
C LYS A 181 14.71 -6.38 -3.60
N LYS A 182 14.96 -7.03 -4.73
CA LYS A 182 16.31 -7.46 -5.12
C LYS A 182 17.25 -6.29 -5.35
N LEU A 183 16.75 -5.20 -5.92
CA LEU A 183 17.55 -4.02 -6.26
C LEU A 183 17.83 -3.11 -5.05
N CYS A 184 16.85 -2.94 -4.15
CA CYS A 184 16.83 -1.88 -3.13
C CYS A 184 16.64 -2.38 -1.69
N GLY A 185 16.31 -3.66 -1.49
CA GLY A 185 15.94 -4.19 -0.18
C GLY A 185 17.13 -4.56 0.71
N LEU A 186 16.82 -4.94 1.94
CA LEU A 186 17.81 -5.47 2.89
C LEU A 186 18.37 -6.81 2.41
N THR A 187 19.69 -6.93 2.49
CA THR A 187 20.43 -8.18 2.27
C THR A 187 20.38 -9.08 3.52
N ALA A 188 20.93 -10.30 3.42
CA ALA A 188 21.06 -11.21 4.54
C ALA A 188 21.94 -10.64 5.69
N ASP A 189 22.84 -9.73 5.36
CA ASP A 189 23.75 -9.07 6.31
C ASP A 189 23.13 -7.86 7.02
N ASN A 190 21.82 -7.59 6.82
CA ASN A 190 21.10 -6.44 7.38
C ASN A 190 21.67 -5.09 6.95
N VAL A 191 22.15 -5.00 5.70
CA VAL A 191 22.49 -3.74 5.04
C VAL A 191 21.71 -3.63 3.73
N TYR A 192 21.43 -2.42 3.29
CA TYR A 192 20.84 -2.20 1.96
C TYR A 192 21.85 -2.49 0.86
N THR A 193 21.36 -2.82 -0.34
CA THR A 193 22.18 -3.16 -1.51
C THR A 193 23.15 -2.05 -1.95
N TYR A 194 22.85 -0.79 -1.61
CA TYR A 194 23.69 0.38 -1.88
C TYR A 194 24.62 0.76 -0.71
N GLU A 195 24.61 0.01 0.39
CA GLU A 195 25.41 0.27 1.59
C GLU A 195 26.60 -0.68 1.72
N GLY A 196 27.65 -0.21 2.39
CA GLY A 196 28.69 -1.08 2.92
C GLY A 196 28.28 -1.75 4.24
N LYS A 197 29.08 -2.71 4.71
CA LYS A 197 28.90 -3.35 6.03
C LYS A 197 28.92 -2.38 7.22
N ASN A 198 29.39 -1.15 7.01
CA ASN A 198 29.39 -0.07 7.99
C ASN A 198 28.09 0.76 7.97
N GLY A 199 27.08 0.36 7.18
CA GLY A 199 25.81 1.09 7.02
C GLY A 199 25.93 2.39 6.22
N LYS A 200 27.09 2.69 5.62
CA LYS A 200 27.26 3.91 4.81
C LYS A 200 26.89 3.64 3.36
N VAL A 201 26.19 4.59 2.74
CA VAL A 201 25.90 4.59 1.31
C VAL A 201 27.21 4.65 0.51
N ASN A 202 27.53 3.54 -0.16
CA ASN A 202 28.69 3.43 -1.05
C ASN A 202 28.27 3.62 -2.51
N ASP A 203 27.06 3.19 -2.88
CA ASP A 203 26.49 3.41 -4.20
C ASP A 203 25.39 4.50 -4.16
N LYS A 204 25.84 5.75 -4.27
CA LYS A 204 24.94 6.91 -4.31
C LYS A 204 23.99 6.91 -5.50
N LYS A 205 24.40 6.28 -6.62
CA LYS A 205 23.57 6.22 -7.84
C LYS A 205 22.40 5.26 -7.61
N LEU A 206 22.69 4.08 -7.06
CA LEU A 206 21.67 3.10 -6.73
C LEU A 206 20.71 3.61 -5.65
N PHE A 207 21.21 4.26 -4.59
CA PHE A 207 20.34 4.88 -3.59
C PHE A 207 19.39 5.91 -4.23
N LYS A 208 19.92 6.80 -5.07
CA LYS A 208 19.10 7.78 -5.80
C LYS A 208 18.06 7.10 -6.68
N GLU A 209 18.41 6.02 -7.35
CA GLU A 209 17.48 5.25 -8.17
C GLU A 209 16.35 4.67 -7.32
N CYS A 210 16.67 3.99 -6.22
CA CYS A 210 15.68 3.46 -5.27
C CYS A 210 14.75 4.55 -4.73
N ALA A 211 15.30 5.71 -4.38
CA ALA A 211 14.56 6.82 -3.80
C ALA A 211 13.70 7.60 -4.82
N THR A 212 14.04 7.62 -6.12
CA THR A 212 13.41 8.55 -7.07
C THR A 212 12.86 7.95 -8.36
N ARG A 213 13.24 6.71 -8.73
CA ARG A 213 12.72 6.04 -9.93
C ARG A 213 11.20 5.90 -9.83
N ASN A 214 10.49 6.31 -10.87
CA ASN A 214 9.05 6.13 -10.93
C ASN A 214 8.72 4.68 -11.36
N PHE A 215 8.80 3.74 -10.41
CA PHE A 215 8.62 2.31 -10.65
C PHE A 215 7.26 1.91 -11.25
N VAL A 216 6.28 2.82 -11.26
CA VAL A 216 4.97 2.60 -11.86
C VAL A 216 4.97 2.97 -13.36
N ARG A 217 5.68 4.04 -13.73
CA ARG A 217 5.78 4.49 -15.13
C ARG A 217 6.94 3.84 -15.88
N ASP A 218 8.01 3.51 -15.16
CA ASP A 218 9.24 2.95 -15.67
C ASP A 218 9.62 1.73 -14.78
N PRO A 219 8.97 0.57 -14.98
CA PRO A 219 9.26 -0.65 -14.22
C PRO A 219 10.67 -1.18 -14.49
N LEU A 220 11.14 -2.10 -13.65
CA LEU A 220 12.44 -2.79 -13.79
C LEU A 220 12.31 -4.02 -14.69
#